data_AF-A0A7W1KAJ6-F1
#
_entry.id   AF-A0A7W1KAJ6-F1
#
_cell.length_a   1.000
_cell.length_b   1.000
_cell.length_c   1.000
_cell.angle_alpha   90.00
_cell.angle_beta   90.00
_cell.angle_gamma   90.00
#
_symmetry.space_group_name_H-M   'P 1'
#
loop_
_entity.id
_entity.type
_entity.pdbx_description
1 polymer ?
#
loop_
_entity_poly.entity_id
_entity_poly.type
_entity_poly.pdbx_seq_one_letter_code
_entity_poly.pdbx_strand_id
1 'polypeptide(L)'
;MGSSRARTALAAMLVAAAALLAACGGEDSEAEKDKGPTRPEYIAEVDALCKKTTRASQPTNRKLQALVNGSGTYSSRLKRATPLLQKTYDLQKGKLDGVKSVEPPAADRPQVSKVLAASAKALEEFRGAIPIAQRGDLKEFIDIAFDANGLRQTAERLGTNYGFAEDCFAIPIDLGTL
;
A
#
# COMPACT_ATOMS: atom_id res chain seq x y z
N MET A 1 -44.89 -1.93 -14.99
CA MET A 1 -45.49 -3.28 -14.96
C MET A 1 -44.87 -4.08 -16.10
N GLY A 2 -44.34 -5.28 -15.82
CA GLY A 2 -43.66 -6.14 -16.80
C GLY A 2 -42.44 -6.84 -16.20
N SER A 3 -42.66 -7.88 -15.38
CA SER A 3 -42.31 -9.28 -15.70
C SER A 3 -40.85 -9.62 -15.33
N SER A 4 -40.58 -10.05 -14.10
CA SER A 4 -40.62 -11.46 -13.64
C SER A 4 -39.47 -12.35 -14.15
N ARG A 5 -38.59 -12.67 -13.20
CA ARG A 5 -38.06 -14.03 -12.89
C ARG A 5 -37.22 -14.75 -13.95
N ALA A 6 -35.93 -14.87 -13.67
CA ALA A 6 -35.18 -16.09 -13.96
C ALA A 6 -34.38 -16.49 -12.71
N ARG A 7 -34.94 -17.46 -11.99
CA ARG A 7 -34.29 -18.22 -10.93
C ARG A 7 -33.46 -19.33 -11.58
N THR A 8 -32.55 -19.87 -10.78
CA THR A 8 -32.13 -21.30 -10.70
C THR A 8 -30.90 -21.77 -11.49
N ALA A 9 -29.85 -22.06 -10.68
CA ALA A 9 -29.08 -23.30 -10.57
C ALA A 9 -28.06 -23.72 -11.65
N LEU A 10 -26.83 -24.06 -11.21
CA LEU A 10 -26.30 -25.44 -11.12
C LEU A 10 -24.88 -25.43 -10.51
N ALA A 11 -24.65 -26.19 -9.42
CA ALA A 11 -23.83 -27.43 -9.39
C ALA A 11 -22.35 -27.15 -9.01
N ALA A 12 -21.94 -27.34 -7.76
CA ALA A 12 -21.60 -28.65 -7.16
C ALA A 12 -20.59 -29.45 -8.02
N MET A 13 -19.30 -29.20 -7.85
CA MET A 13 -18.23 -30.11 -8.30
C MET A 13 -17.24 -30.41 -7.16
N LEU A 14 -17.36 -31.65 -6.69
CA LEU A 14 -16.31 -32.64 -6.48
C LEU A 14 -15.34 -32.48 -5.30
N VAL A 15 -15.70 -33.26 -4.28
CA VAL A 15 -14.89 -33.86 -3.23
C VAL A 15 -13.97 -34.96 -3.79
N ALA A 16 -12.80 -35.11 -3.15
CA ALA A 16 -11.90 -36.28 -3.05
C ALA A 16 -10.80 -36.53 -4.10
N ALA A 17 -9.55 -36.41 -3.63
CA ALA A 17 -8.42 -37.35 -3.77
C ALA A 17 -7.22 -36.72 -3.03
N ALA A 18 -6.37 -37.37 -2.24
CA ALA A 18 -6.28 -38.72 -1.74
C ALA A 18 -5.35 -38.64 -0.51
N ALA A 19 -5.77 -39.24 0.61
CA ALA A 19 -4.83 -39.64 1.65
C ALA A 19 -4.09 -40.89 1.15
N LEU A 20 -2.75 -40.88 1.19
CA LEU A 20 -1.83 -42.01 1.39
C LEU A 20 -0.46 -41.66 0.81
N LEU A 21 0.51 -41.38 1.68
CA LEU A 21 1.86 -41.94 1.63
C LEU A 21 2.50 -41.73 3.00
N ALA A 22 2.37 -42.76 3.84
CA ALA A 22 3.26 -43.00 4.96
C ALA A 22 4.57 -43.59 4.42
N ALA A 23 5.67 -42.87 4.58
CA ALA A 23 7.06 -43.33 4.52
C ALA A 23 7.81 -42.46 5.55
N CYS A 24 8.01 -42.90 6.79
CA CYS A 24 9.01 -43.85 7.28
C CYS A 24 10.47 -43.37 7.09
N GLY A 25 11.07 -42.90 8.19
CA GLY A 25 12.49 -43.05 8.50
C GLY A 25 13.44 -41.92 8.06
N GLY A 26 14.02 -41.22 9.03
CA GLY A 26 15.25 -40.43 8.81
C GLY A 26 15.44 -39.24 9.73
N GLU A 27 16.15 -39.50 10.84
CA GLU A 27 17.02 -38.56 11.59
C GLU A 27 16.40 -37.29 12.20
N ASP A 28 16.43 -37.29 13.54
CA ASP A 28 16.37 -36.13 14.43
C ASP A 28 17.49 -35.13 14.13
N SER A 29 17.39 -34.44 13.00
CA SER A 29 18.00 -33.13 12.87
C SER A 29 17.09 -32.17 13.63
N GLU A 30 17.51 -31.79 14.84
CA GLU A 30 17.07 -30.56 15.48
C GLU A 30 17.48 -29.37 14.57
N ALA A 31 16.80 -29.25 13.44
CA ALA A 31 16.76 -28.02 12.67
C ALA A 31 16.09 -27.04 13.61
N GLU A 32 16.91 -26.19 14.24
CA GLU A 32 16.47 -24.97 14.91
C GLU A 32 15.40 -24.35 14.03
N LYS A 33 14.15 -24.54 14.47
CA LYS A 33 13.00 -24.04 13.75
C LYS A 33 13.12 -22.53 13.84
N ASP A 34 13.67 -21.92 12.80
CA ASP A 34 13.58 -20.50 12.53
C ASP A 34 12.09 -20.20 12.31
N LYS A 35 11.32 -20.19 13.41
CA LYS A 35 9.86 -20.04 13.45
C LYS A 35 9.51 -18.56 13.28
N GLY A 36 10.07 -17.94 12.25
CA GLY A 36 9.55 -16.66 11.76
C GLY A 36 8.08 -16.80 11.38
N PRO A 37 7.36 -15.69 11.20
CA PRO A 37 5.99 -15.74 10.74
C PRO A 37 5.94 -16.44 9.37
N THR A 38 4.85 -17.15 9.13
CA THR A 38 4.52 -17.61 7.79
C THR A 38 4.20 -16.40 6.89
N ARG A 39 4.31 -16.58 5.57
CA ARG A 39 3.96 -15.53 4.61
C ARG A 39 2.53 -14.99 4.79
N PRO A 40 1.48 -15.82 5.01
CA PRO A 40 0.14 -15.31 5.27
C PRO A 40 0.03 -14.49 6.56
N GLU A 41 0.70 -14.91 7.64
CA GLU A 41 0.71 -14.15 8.91
C GLU A 41 1.36 -12.79 8.73
N TYR A 42 2.52 -12.75 8.05
CA TYR A 42 3.21 -11.51 7.72
C TYR A 42 2.35 -10.56 6.87
N ILE A 43 1.72 -11.07 5.81
CA ILE A 43 0.84 -10.27 4.94
C ILE A 43 -0.35 -9.72 5.75
N ALA A 44 -0.99 -10.54 6.58
CA ALA A 44 -2.13 -10.11 7.39
C ALA A 44 -1.77 -8.98 8.37
N GLU A 45 -0.59 -9.04 8.98
CA GLU A 45 -0.10 -8.00 9.88
C GLU A 45 0.19 -6.68 9.13
N VAL A 46 0.88 -6.76 7.98
CA VAL A 46 1.17 -5.59 7.13
C VAL A 46 -0.12 -4.95 6.60
N ASP A 47 -1.08 -5.76 6.14
CA ASP A 47 -2.38 -5.27 5.66
C ASP A 47 -3.16 -4.56 6.77
N ALA A 48 -3.07 -5.04 8.02
CA ALA A 48 -3.70 -4.37 9.16
C ALA A 48 -3.09 -2.97 9.43
N LEU A 49 -1.76 -2.84 9.34
CA LEU A 49 -1.06 -1.54 9.44
C LEU A 49 -1.47 -0.60 8.31
N CYS A 50 -1.57 -1.13 7.10
CA CYS A 50 -2.03 -0.40 5.92
C CYS A 50 -3.46 0.11 6.08
N LYS A 51 -4.40 -0.76 6.45
CA LYS A 51 -5.80 -0.39 6.71
C LYS A 51 -5.94 0.66 7.81
N LYS A 52 -5.15 0.55 8.89
CA LYS A 52 -5.11 1.54 9.97
C LYS A 52 -4.68 2.91 9.44
N THR A 53 -3.60 2.96 8.67
CA THR A 53 -3.07 4.20 8.09
C THR A 53 -4.04 4.80 7.08
N THR A 54 -4.63 3.97 6.20
CA THR A 54 -5.64 4.41 5.24
C THR A 54 -6.79 5.11 5.95
N ARG A 55 -7.37 4.48 7.00
CA ARG A 55 -8.42 5.10 7.82
C ARG A 55 -7.98 6.42 8.47
N ALA A 56 -6.77 6.46 9.03
CA ALA A 56 -6.24 7.66 9.67
C ALA A 56 -5.99 8.81 8.67
N SER A 57 -5.65 8.49 7.42
CA SER A 57 -5.38 9.49 6.37
C SER A 57 -6.66 10.09 5.76
N GLN A 58 -7.78 9.35 5.76
CA GLN A 58 -9.04 9.76 5.10
C GLN A 58 -9.47 11.21 5.35
N PRO A 59 -9.47 11.74 6.60
CA PRO A 59 -9.81 13.14 6.85
C PRO A 59 -8.84 14.13 6.17
N THR A 60 -7.55 13.82 6.14
CA THR A 60 -6.53 14.65 5.47
C THR A 60 -6.74 14.62 3.96
N ASN A 61 -7.03 13.45 3.38
CA ASN A 61 -7.23 13.30 1.94
C ASN A 61 -8.47 14.05 1.46
N ARG A 62 -9.57 13.99 2.22
CA ARG A 62 -10.77 14.80 1.91
C ARG A 62 -10.48 16.30 1.91
N LYS A 63 -9.63 16.78 2.83
CA LYS A 63 -9.21 18.19 2.86
C LYS A 63 -8.31 18.55 1.67
N LEU A 64 -7.40 17.66 1.28
CA LEU A 64 -6.57 17.83 0.08
C LEU A 64 -7.45 17.89 -1.18
N GLN A 65 -8.41 16.98 -1.33
CA GLN A 65 -9.36 17.00 -2.45
C GLN A 65 -10.20 18.29 -2.47
N ALA A 66 -10.65 18.76 -1.31
CA ALA A 66 -11.39 20.02 -1.22
C ALA A 66 -10.54 21.23 -1.64
N LEU A 67 -9.22 21.20 -1.39
CA LEU A 67 -8.31 22.22 -1.91
C LEU A 67 -8.18 22.11 -3.42
N VAL A 68 -8.00 20.91 -3.98
CA VAL A 68 -7.94 20.68 -5.43
C VAL A 68 -9.18 21.19 -6.15
N ASN A 69 -10.37 20.96 -5.57
CA ASN A 69 -11.65 21.38 -6.15
C ASN A 69 -12.05 22.83 -5.78
N GLY A 70 -11.30 23.48 -4.88
CA GLY A 70 -11.62 24.80 -4.37
C GLY A 70 -11.30 25.93 -5.35
N SER A 71 -11.85 27.12 -5.07
CA SER A 71 -11.55 28.34 -5.82
C SER A 71 -10.14 28.89 -5.51
N GLY A 72 -9.65 29.76 -6.41
CA GLY A 72 -8.35 30.41 -6.31
C GLY A 72 -7.31 29.85 -7.29
N THR A 73 -6.10 30.44 -7.28
CA THR A 73 -5.01 29.99 -8.15
C THR A 73 -4.42 28.67 -7.64
N TYR A 74 -3.88 27.85 -8.54
CA TYR A 74 -3.15 26.64 -8.18
C TYR A 74 -2.05 26.90 -7.14
N SER A 75 -1.25 27.95 -7.33
CA SER A 75 -0.20 28.34 -6.38
C SER A 75 -0.74 28.59 -4.97
N SER A 76 -1.85 29.33 -4.84
CA SER A 76 -2.49 29.58 -3.54
C SER A 76 -3.03 28.28 -2.90
N ARG A 77 -3.66 27.42 -3.71
CA ARG A 77 -4.18 26.12 -3.24
C ARG A 77 -3.06 25.20 -2.78
N LEU A 78 -1.94 25.19 -3.50
CA LEU A 78 -0.76 24.39 -3.18
C LEU A 78 -0.11 24.83 -1.86
N LYS A 79 0.05 26.14 -1.63
CA LYS A 79 0.52 26.67 -0.33
C LYS A 79 -0.39 26.28 0.82
N ARG A 80 -1.71 26.32 0.61
CA ARG A 80 -2.71 25.87 1.60
C ARG A 80 -2.69 24.36 1.84
N ALA A 81 -2.22 23.58 0.86
CA ALA A 81 -2.10 22.13 0.96
C ALA A 81 -0.86 21.70 1.77
N THR A 82 0.20 22.50 1.85
CA THR A 82 1.45 22.19 2.56
C THR A 82 1.26 21.53 3.94
N PRO A 83 0.48 22.07 4.90
CA PRO A 83 0.30 21.42 6.19
C PRO A 83 -0.39 20.06 6.11
N LEU A 84 -1.26 19.85 5.11
CA LEU A 84 -1.91 18.56 4.87
C LEU A 84 -0.95 17.57 4.21
N LEU A 85 -0.11 18.03 3.27
CA LEU A 85 0.95 17.22 2.66
C LEU A 85 1.96 16.74 3.72
N GLN A 86 2.38 17.63 4.63
CA GLN A 86 3.24 17.25 5.76
C GLN A 86 2.59 16.17 6.63
N LYS A 87 1.32 16.35 7.00
CA LYS A 87 0.58 15.35 7.76
C LYS A 87 0.47 14.01 7.02
N THR A 88 0.28 14.04 5.70
CA THR A 88 0.27 12.81 4.87
C THR A 88 1.65 12.14 4.89
N TYR A 89 2.74 12.90 4.77
CA TYR A 89 4.10 12.36 4.88
C TYR A 89 4.31 11.67 6.22
N ASP A 90 3.95 12.33 7.33
CA ASP A 90 4.15 11.78 8.68
C ASP A 90 3.39 10.46 8.87
N LEU A 91 2.16 10.37 8.36
CA LEU A 91 1.35 9.14 8.39
C LEU A 91 1.99 8.01 7.57
N GLN A 92 2.45 8.31 6.35
CA GLN A 92 3.07 7.31 5.48
C GLN A 92 4.44 6.87 6.00
N LYS A 93 5.22 7.78 6.59
CA LYS A 93 6.46 7.46 7.30
C LYS A 93 6.19 6.52 8.46
N GLY A 94 5.22 6.84 9.32
CA GLY A 94 4.84 5.98 10.44
C GLY A 94 4.37 4.59 9.98
N LYS A 95 3.64 4.50 8.87
CA LYS A 95 3.27 3.22 8.24
C LYS A 95 4.50 2.44 7.81
N LEU A 96 5.41 3.05 7.06
CA LEU A 96 6.62 2.40 6.57
C LEU A 96 7.51 1.91 7.71
N ASP A 97 7.68 2.73 8.76
CA ASP A 97 8.42 2.35 9.96
C ASP A 97 7.73 1.18 10.70
N GLY A 98 6.41 1.18 10.77
CA GLY A 98 5.62 0.07 11.29
C GLY A 98 5.84 -1.23 10.51
N VAL A 99 5.76 -1.18 9.17
CA VAL A 99 5.98 -2.36 8.32
C VAL A 99 7.42 -2.88 8.43
N LYS A 100 8.42 -1.99 8.50
CA LYS A 100 9.83 -2.38 8.71
C LYS A 100 10.08 -3.07 10.06
N SER A 101 9.19 -2.86 11.02
CA SER A 101 9.29 -3.47 12.36
C SER A 101 8.65 -4.86 12.41
N VAL A 102 7.94 -5.28 11.37
CA VAL A 102 7.39 -6.63 11.23
C VAL A 102 8.45 -7.51 10.56
N GLU A 103 8.92 -8.55 11.24
CA GLU A 103 9.91 -9.48 10.71
C GLU A 103 9.30 -10.28 9.53
N PRO A 104 9.83 -10.18 8.30
CA PRO A 104 9.34 -10.99 7.20
C PRO A 104 9.80 -12.46 7.30
N PRO A 105 9.09 -13.40 6.66
CA PRO A 105 9.57 -14.78 6.52
C PRO A 105 10.97 -14.78 5.88
N ALA A 106 11.89 -15.62 6.38
CA ALA A 106 13.28 -15.61 5.94
C ALA A 106 13.44 -15.77 4.41
N ALA A 107 12.63 -16.64 3.80
CA ALA A 107 12.60 -16.87 2.35
C ALA A 107 12.14 -15.64 1.54
N ASP A 108 11.33 -14.77 2.15
CA ASP A 108 10.69 -13.62 1.50
C ASP A 108 11.45 -12.30 1.72
N ARG A 109 12.41 -12.27 2.66
CA ARG A 109 13.25 -11.09 2.98
C ARG A 109 13.74 -10.32 1.75
N PRO A 110 14.30 -10.95 0.69
CA PRO A 110 14.77 -10.22 -0.48
C PRO A 110 13.65 -9.54 -1.27
N GLN A 111 12.47 -10.16 -1.37
CA GLN A 111 11.32 -9.58 -2.08
C GLN A 111 10.71 -8.44 -1.27
N VAL A 112 10.49 -8.65 0.02
CA VAL A 112 9.98 -7.62 0.95
C VAL A 112 10.91 -6.40 0.97
N SER A 113 12.23 -6.60 1.03
CA SER A 113 13.21 -5.51 1.01
C SER A 113 13.08 -4.63 -0.24
N LYS A 114 12.80 -5.21 -1.42
CA LYS A 114 12.55 -4.45 -2.65
C LYS A 114 11.29 -3.58 -2.55
N VAL A 115 10.20 -4.11 -1.97
CA VAL A 115 8.96 -3.35 -1.74
C VAL A 115 9.21 -2.17 -0.80
N LEU A 116 9.93 -2.41 0.31
CA LEU A 116 10.24 -1.37 1.30
C LEU A 116 11.19 -0.32 0.77
N ALA A 117 12.18 -0.71 -0.05
CA ALA A 117 13.11 0.22 -0.68
C ALA A 117 12.39 1.13 -1.69
N ALA A 118 11.50 0.57 -2.53
CA ALA A 118 10.70 1.36 -3.46
C ALA A 118 9.77 2.33 -2.71
N SER A 119 9.11 1.85 -1.64
CA SER A 119 8.25 2.67 -0.78
C SER A 119 9.01 3.81 -0.10
N ALA A 120 10.22 3.55 0.40
CA ALA A 120 11.08 4.55 1.02
C ALA A 120 11.48 5.65 0.03
N LYS A 121 11.87 5.27 -1.20
CA LYS A 121 12.21 6.22 -2.27
C LYS A 121 11.01 7.11 -2.63
N ALA A 122 9.83 6.51 -2.85
CA ALA A 122 8.61 7.27 -3.13
C ALA A 122 8.28 8.29 -2.01
N LEU A 123 8.49 7.89 -0.75
CA LEU A 123 8.25 8.75 0.41
C LEU A 123 9.26 9.90 0.52
N GLU A 124 10.53 9.69 0.18
CA GLU A 124 11.53 10.76 0.14
C GLU A 124 11.24 11.76 -0.99
N GLU A 125 10.82 11.32 -2.18
CA GLU A 125 10.38 12.26 -3.23
C GLU A 125 9.15 13.07 -2.79
N PHE A 126 8.17 12.40 -2.16
CA PHE A 126 7.01 13.09 -1.61
C PHE A 126 7.40 14.14 -0.55
N ARG A 127 8.40 13.83 0.28
CA ARG A 127 8.96 14.80 1.25
C ARG A 127 9.58 16.01 0.54
N GLY A 128 10.32 15.76 -0.55
CA GLY A 128 10.92 16.81 -1.39
C GLY A 128 9.87 17.76 -1.99
N ALA A 129 8.66 17.26 -2.27
CA ALA A 129 7.56 18.05 -2.82
C ALA A 129 6.98 19.09 -1.84
N ILE A 130 7.12 18.87 -0.52
CA ILE A 130 6.53 19.75 0.52
C ILE A 130 7.09 21.18 0.48
N PRO A 131 8.42 21.42 0.52
CA PRO A 131 8.96 22.78 0.43
C PRO A 131 8.65 23.46 -0.91
N ILE A 132 8.52 22.69 -2.00
CA ILE A 132 8.10 23.21 -3.31
C ILE A 132 6.65 23.69 -3.23
N ALA A 133 5.77 22.89 -2.63
CA ALA A 133 4.38 23.26 -2.39
C ALA A 133 4.24 24.52 -1.53
N GLN A 134 5.11 24.66 -0.52
CA GLN A 134 5.14 25.84 0.35
C GLN A 134 5.49 27.13 -0.40
N ARG A 135 6.32 27.06 -1.44
CA ARG A 135 6.59 28.21 -2.34
C ARG A 135 5.46 28.45 -3.33
N GLY A 136 4.57 27.48 -3.51
CA GLY A 136 3.50 27.50 -4.50
C GLY A 136 4.05 27.39 -5.93
N ASP A 137 5.20 26.75 -6.11
CA ASP A 137 5.79 26.49 -7.41
C ASP A 137 5.10 25.28 -8.06
N LEU A 138 4.10 25.57 -8.89
CA LEU A 138 3.28 24.52 -9.50
C LEU A 138 4.10 23.64 -10.45
N LYS A 139 5.03 24.23 -11.22
CA LYS A 139 5.76 23.49 -12.25
C LYS A 139 6.69 22.48 -11.58
N GLU A 140 7.51 22.95 -10.65
CA GLU A 140 8.44 22.09 -9.92
C GLU A 140 7.68 21.06 -9.07
N PHE A 141 6.49 21.41 -8.54
CA PHE A 141 5.66 20.47 -7.78
C PHE A 141 5.08 19.35 -8.65
N ILE A 142 4.66 19.66 -9.88
CA ILE A 142 4.15 18.67 -10.82
C ILE A 142 5.27 17.70 -11.21
N ASP A 143 6.46 18.22 -11.53
CA ASP A 143 7.61 17.39 -11.96
C ASP A 143 7.96 16.35 -10.87
N ILE A 144 8.12 16.79 -9.61
CA ILE A 144 8.42 15.86 -8.50
C ILE A 144 7.24 14.94 -8.16
N ALA A 145 5.99 15.39 -8.35
CA ALA A 145 4.81 14.56 -8.10
C ALA A 145 4.72 13.40 -9.11
N PHE A 146 5.12 13.61 -10.36
CA PHE A 146 5.20 12.54 -11.37
C PHE A 146 6.26 11.50 -10.99
N ASP A 147 7.46 11.95 -10.58
CA ASP A 147 8.54 11.05 -10.15
C ASP A 147 8.14 10.24 -8.91
N ALA A 148 7.58 10.90 -7.89
CA ALA A 148 7.06 10.25 -6.70
C ALA A 148 5.96 9.23 -7.05
N ASN A 149 5.06 9.55 -7.99
CA ASN A 149 4.00 8.65 -8.41
C ASN A 149 4.54 7.43 -9.18
N GLY A 150 5.55 7.58 -10.03
CA GLY A 150 6.19 6.45 -10.72
C GLY A 150 6.84 5.46 -9.74
N LEU A 151 7.53 5.98 -8.71
CA LEU A 151 8.09 5.16 -7.63
C LEU A 151 7.01 4.49 -6.80
N ARG A 152 5.92 5.20 -6.50
CA ARG A 152 4.76 4.65 -5.80
C ARG A 152 4.13 3.49 -6.58
N GLN A 153 3.86 3.66 -7.87
CA GLN A 153 3.33 2.59 -8.72
C GLN A 153 4.28 1.38 -8.78
N THR A 154 5.59 1.62 -8.74
CA THR A 154 6.58 0.54 -8.63
C THR A 154 6.46 -0.20 -7.30
N ALA A 155 6.35 0.50 -6.18
CA ALA A 155 6.15 -0.11 -4.86
C ALA A 155 4.83 -0.89 -4.78
N GLU A 156 3.74 -0.32 -5.30
CA GLU A 156 2.43 -0.95 -5.38
C GLU A 156 2.49 -2.26 -6.17
N ARG A 157 3.03 -2.24 -7.38
CA ARG A 157 3.22 -3.44 -8.21
C ARG A 157 4.06 -4.51 -7.52
N LEU A 158 5.15 -4.13 -6.87
CA LEU A 158 6.00 -5.08 -6.14
C LEU A 158 5.25 -5.68 -4.94
N GLY A 159 4.48 -4.87 -4.23
CA GLY A 159 3.69 -5.27 -3.07
C GLY A 159 2.53 -6.19 -3.42
N THR A 160 1.76 -5.88 -4.45
CA THR A 160 0.66 -6.74 -4.93
C THR A 160 1.18 -8.07 -5.48
N ASN A 161 2.29 -8.06 -6.23
CA ASN A 161 2.95 -9.29 -6.67
C ASN A 161 3.46 -10.15 -5.49
N TYR A 162 3.74 -9.53 -4.34
CA TYR A 162 4.09 -10.26 -3.12
C TYR A 162 2.86 -10.81 -2.39
N GLY A 163 1.70 -10.18 -2.54
CA GLY A 163 0.42 -10.59 -1.94
C GLY A 163 -0.16 -9.60 -0.93
N PHE A 164 0.42 -8.41 -0.79
CA PHE A 164 -0.22 -7.34 0.00
C PHE A 164 -1.49 -6.84 -0.67
N ALA A 165 -2.42 -6.31 0.13
CA ALA A 165 -3.63 -5.69 -0.40
C ALA A 165 -3.31 -4.48 -1.32
N GLU A 166 -4.11 -4.30 -2.38
CA GLU A 166 -3.94 -3.20 -3.34
C GLU A 166 -3.99 -1.82 -2.66
N ASP A 167 -4.83 -1.67 -1.63
CA ASP A 167 -5.00 -0.42 -0.90
C ASP A 167 -3.85 -0.12 0.08
N CYS A 168 -2.88 -1.03 0.23
CA CYS A 168 -1.74 -0.86 1.13
C CYS A 168 -0.76 0.23 0.65
N PHE A 169 -0.65 0.41 -0.67
CA PHE A 169 0.22 1.41 -1.30
C PHE A 169 -0.55 2.49 -2.08
N ALA A 170 -1.89 2.44 -2.06
CA ALA A 170 -2.72 3.47 -2.65
C ALA A 170 -2.56 4.80 -1.91
N ILE A 171 -2.33 5.88 -2.67
CA ILE A 171 -2.58 7.24 -2.18
C ILE A 171 -4.02 7.56 -2.58
N PRO A 172 -4.92 7.82 -1.63
CA PRO A 172 -6.35 8.03 -1.89
C PRO A 172 -6.66 9.46 -2.41
N ILE A 173 -5.75 10.06 -3.16
CA ILE A 173 -5.97 11.30 -3.90
C ILE A 173 -6.04 10.90 -5.36
N ASP A 174 -7.21 11.02 -5.95
CA ASP A 174 -7.38 10.82 -7.39
C ASP A 174 -6.81 12.04 -8.12
N LEU A 175 -5.58 11.90 -8.61
CA LEU A 175 -4.90 12.93 -9.40
C LEU A 175 -5.35 12.90 -10.88
N GLY A 176 -6.19 11.94 -11.30
CA GLY A 176 -6.64 11.79 -12.69
C GLY A 176 -7.59 12.89 -13.18
N THR A 177 -7.88 13.88 -12.33
CA THR A 177 -8.74 15.04 -12.63
C THR A 177 -8.01 16.38 -12.57
N LEU A 178 -6.67 16.38 -12.36
CA LEU A 178 -5.84 17.59 -12.38
C LEU A 178 -5.39 17.98 -13.78
#